data_AF-A0A1H1FYM4-F1
#
_entry.id   AF-A0A1H1FYM4-F1
#
_cell.length_a   1.000
_cell.length_b   1.000
_cell.length_c   1.000
_cell.angle_alpha   90.00
_cell.angle_beta   90.00
_cell.angle_gamma   90.00
#
_symmetry.space_group_name_H-M   'P 1'
#
loop_
_entity.id
_entity.type
_entity.pdbx_description
1 polymer ?
#
loop_
_entity_poly.entity_id
_entity_poly.type
_entity_poly.pdbx_seq_one_letter_code
_entity_poly.pdbx_strand_id
1 'polypeptide(L)'
;MNDKEVIVYISNDCLNCEKLLSQLKQWKIKYTTRNVTENQEYIKQLHERDVFGTPTTLVDDQVICGFQINKIKYLLGMSNNHQPYFSSFYDCYSSQSSYSN
;
A
#
# COMPACT_ATOMS: atom_id res chain seq x y z
N MET A 1 23.68 0.78 4.14
CA MET A 1 22.56 0.48 3.23
C MET A 1 21.31 0.78 4.00
N ASN A 2 20.47 1.68 3.51
CA ASN A 2 19.24 2.04 4.23
C ASN A 2 18.19 0.96 3.92
N ASP A 3 17.89 0.11 4.89
CA ASP A 3 16.74 -0.80 4.79
C ASP A 3 15.48 0.07 4.75
N LYS A 4 14.68 -0.06 3.69
CA LYS A 4 13.42 0.69 3.56
C LYS A 4 12.40 0.15 4.55
N GLU A 5 11.67 1.04 5.21
CA GLU A 5 10.60 0.63 6.10
C GLU A 5 9.36 0.27 5.25
N VAL A 6 8.86 -0.95 5.41
CA VAL A 6 7.66 -1.41 4.71
C VAL A 6 6.57 -1.73 5.71
N ILE A 7 5.47 -0.99 5.66
CA ILE A 7 4.30 -1.21 6.51
C ILE A 7 3.11 -1.55 5.61
N VAL A 8 2.38 -2.60 5.95
CA VAL A 8 1.19 -3.04 5.20
C VAL A 8 -0.03 -2.95 6.11
N TYR A 9 -0.95 -2.07 5.76
CA TYR A 9 -2.27 -2.01 6.37
C TYR A 9 -3.18 -3.03 5.72
N ILE A 10 -3.83 -3.83 6.56
CA ILE A 10 -4.74 -4.90 6.16
C ILE A 10 -6.04 -4.79 6.94
N SER A 11 -7.09 -5.44 6.46
CA SER A 11 -8.31 -5.70 7.19
C SER A 11 -8.57 -7.20 7.24
N ASN A 12 -9.46 -7.63 8.13
CA ASN A 12 -9.96 -9.00 8.13
C ASN A 12 -10.68 -9.31 6.80
N ASP A 13 -10.70 -10.60 6.44
CA ASP A 13 -11.43 -11.13 5.27
C ASP A 13 -11.08 -10.44 3.94
N CYS A 14 -9.81 -10.03 3.77
CA CYS A 14 -9.32 -9.31 2.60
C CYS A 14 -8.43 -10.19 1.72
N LEU A 15 -8.98 -10.76 0.64
CA LEU A 15 -8.24 -11.62 -0.31
C LEU A 15 -7.04 -10.91 -0.94
N ASN A 16 -7.16 -9.62 -1.26
CA ASN A 16 -6.06 -8.85 -1.84
C ASN A 16 -4.93 -8.60 -0.82
N CYS A 17 -5.27 -8.51 0.46
CA CYS A 17 -4.30 -8.39 1.55
C CYS A 17 -3.48 -9.69 1.66
N GLU A 18 -4.13 -10.85 1.65
CA GLU A 18 -3.44 -12.15 1.69
C GLU A 18 -2.49 -12.35 0.50
N LYS A 19 -2.95 -12.00 -0.71
CA LYS A 19 -2.13 -12.02 -1.92
C LYS A 19 -0.90 -11.13 -1.79
N LEU A 20 -1.07 -9.92 -1.26
CA LEU A 20 0.02 -8.98 -1.04
C LEU A 20 1.06 -9.50 -0.05
N LEU A 21 0.61 -9.96 1.12
CA LEU A 21 1.49 -10.48 2.16
C LEU A 21 2.26 -11.72 1.68
N SER A 22 1.60 -12.59 0.91
CA SER A 22 2.23 -13.76 0.30
C SER A 22 3.30 -13.36 -0.72
N GLN A 23 3.02 -12.36 -1.55
CA GLN A 23 3.96 -11.86 -2.53
C GLN A 23 5.21 -11.24 -1.88
N LEU A 24 5.02 -10.42 -0.84
CA LEU A 24 6.12 -9.82 -0.09
C LEU A 24 6.99 -10.88 0.62
N LYS A 25 6.37 -11.94 1.16
CA LYS A 25 7.09 -13.11 1.72
C LYS A 25 7.92 -13.82 0.66
N GLN A 26 7.37 -14.05 -0.53
CA GLN A 26 8.09 -14.68 -1.64
C GLN A 26 9.32 -13.86 -2.07
N TRP A 27 9.22 -12.53 -2.05
CA TRP A 27 10.34 -11.63 -2.34
C TRP A 27 11.32 -11.45 -1.18
N LYS A 28 11.06 -12.09 -0.03
CA LYS A 28 11.88 -11.99 1.18
C LYS A 28 12.03 -10.55 1.68
N ILE A 29 11.00 -9.73 1.50
CA ILE A 29 10.95 -8.37 2.03
C ILE A 29 10.51 -8.41 3.48
N LYS A 30 11.23 -7.70 4.34
CA LYS A 30 10.79 -7.46 5.72
C LYS A 30 9.70 -6.40 5.71
N TYR A 31 8.59 -6.68 6.39
CA TYR A 31 7.48 -5.74 6.52
C TYR A 31 6.78 -5.90 7.87
N THR A 32 6.08 -4.85 8.29
CA THR A 32 5.20 -4.85 9.46
C THR A 32 3.75 -4.79 9.03
N THR A 33 2.90 -5.63 9.59
CA THR A 33 1.46 -5.62 9.32
C THR A 33 0.72 -4.81 10.37
N ARG A 34 -0.22 -3.96 9.93
CA ARG A 34 -1.14 -3.19 10.78
C ARG A 34 -2.58 -3.54 10.42
N ASN A 35 -3.28 -4.25 11.29
CA ASN A 35 -4.66 -4.66 11.03
C ASN A 35 -5.64 -3.56 11.48
N VAL A 36 -6.28 -2.91 10.50
CA VAL A 36 -7.22 -1.81 10.75
C VAL A 36 -8.55 -2.28 11.32
N THR A 37 -8.92 -3.55 11.12
CA THR A 37 -10.12 -4.13 11.73
C THR A 37 -9.94 -4.33 13.23
N GLU A 38 -8.73 -4.62 13.67
CA GLU A 38 -8.41 -4.88 15.09
C GLU A 38 -8.02 -3.62 15.85
N ASN A 39 -7.56 -2.57 15.17
CA ASN A 39 -7.06 -1.37 15.81
C ASN A 39 -7.48 -0.08 15.06
N GLN A 40 -8.32 0.72 15.71
CA GLN A 40 -8.83 1.98 15.19
C GLN A 40 -7.75 3.05 14.99
N GLU A 41 -6.64 3.00 15.73
CA GLU A 41 -5.52 3.93 15.52
C GLU A 41 -4.90 3.75 14.13
N TYR A 42 -4.92 2.54 13.57
CA TYR A 42 -4.45 2.30 12.22
C TYR A 42 -5.40 2.83 11.15
N ILE A 43 -6.71 2.88 11.44
CA ILE A 43 -7.68 3.56 10.58
C ILE A 43 -7.38 5.06 10.55
N LYS A 44 -7.16 5.68 11.72
CA LYS A 44 -6.82 7.11 11.82
C LYS A 44 -5.56 7.45 11.01
N GLN A 45 -4.51 6.63 11.12
CA GLN A 45 -3.27 6.82 10.35
C GLN A 45 -3.49 6.75 8.83
N LEU A 46 -4.42 5.92 8.36
CA LEU A 46 -4.79 5.89 6.94
C LEU A 46 -5.58 7.14 6.54
N HIS A 47 -6.55 7.55 7.35
CA HIS A 47 -7.37 8.74 7.06
C HIS A 47 -6.56 10.04 7.07
N GLU A 48 -5.56 10.17 7.96
CA GLU A 48 -4.61 11.29 7.97
C GLU A 48 -3.80 11.40 6.66
N ARG A 49 -3.77 10.34 5.87
CA ARG A 49 -3.09 10.24 4.57
C ARG A 49 -4.07 10.17 3.39
N ASP A 50 -5.34 10.50 3.63
CA ASP A 50 -6.45 10.40 2.67
C ASP A 50 -6.63 9.00 2.05
N VAL A 51 -6.34 7.96 2.84
CA VAL A 51 -6.49 6.56 2.44
C VAL A 51 -7.66 5.93 3.19
N PHE A 52 -8.56 5.28 2.45
CA PHE A 52 -9.75 4.65 3.03
C PHE A 52 -9.87 3.15 2.72
N GLY A 53 -8.86 2.58 2.05
CA GLY A 53 -8.88 1.20 1.54
C GLY A 53 -7.75 0.33 2.05
N THR A 54 -8.02 -0.98 2.06
CA THR A 54 -7.03 -2.04 2.28
C THR A 54 -6.96 -2.96 1.03
N PRO A 55 -5.81 -3.57 0.74
CA PRO A 55 -4.53 -3.36 1.41
C PRO A 55 -3.93 -2.00 1.06
N THR A 56 -3.17 -1.40 1.99
CA THR A 56 -2.36 -0.21 1.72
C THR A 56 -0.93 -0.46 2.17
N THR A 57 0.05 -0.19 1.31
CA THR A 57 1.47 -0.31 1.64
C THR A 57 2.09 1.07 1.78
N LEU A 58 2.80 1.29 2.88
CA LEU A 58 3.78 2.36 3.03
C LEU A 58 5.16 1.80 2.75
N VAL A 59 5.91 2.47 1.89
CA VAL A 59 7.34 2.25 1.71
C VAL A 59 8.02 3.56 2.04
N ASP A 60 8.70 3.63 3.18
CA ASP A 60 9.12 4.88 3.82
C ASP A 60 7.91 5.84 3.93
N ASP A 61 7.98 7.04 3.35
CA ASP A 61 6.88 8.02 3.33
C ASP A 61 5.90 7.85 2.15
N GLN A 62 6.10 6.85 1.29
CA GLN A 62 5.33 6.70 0.07
C GLN A 62 4.14 5.76 0.23
N VAL A 63 2.95 6.27 -0.10
CA VAL A 63 1.68 5.55 -0.02
C VAL A 63 1.39 4.80 -1.32
N ILE A 64 0.97 3.55 -1.17
CA ILE A 64 0.55 2.65 -2.24
C ILE A 64 -0.81 2.06 -1.86
N CYS A 65 -1.88 2.53 -2.49
CA CYS A 65 -3.23 2.06 -2.22
C CYS A 65 -3.55 0.84 -3.10
N GLY A 66 -3.94 -0.27 -2.49
CA GLY A 66 -4.29 -1.51 -3.19
C GLY A 66 -3.10 -2.42 -3.57
N PHE A 67 -3.39 -3.44 -4.39
CA PHE A 67 -2.43 -4.47 -4.81
C PHE A 67 -1.57 -4.02 -5.99
N GLN A 68 -0.73 -3.00 -5.80
CA GLN A 68 0.08 -2.39 -6.88
C GLN A 68 1.54 -2.89 -6.89
N ILE A 69 1.72 -4.16 -7.26
CA ILE A 69 3.02 -4.87 -7.27
C ILE A 69 4.13 -4.12 -8.02
N ASN A 70 3.84 -3.53 -9.16
CA ASN A 70 4.86 -2.83 -9.95
C ASN A 70 5.38 -1.58 -9.23
N LYS A 71 4.49 -0.82 -8.56
CA LYS A 71 4.87 0.33 -7.73
C LYS A 71 5.72 -0.09 -6.55
N ILE A 72 5.31 -1.15 -5.86
CA ILE A 72 6.07 -1.70 -4.73
C ILE A 72 7.48 -2.10 -5.16
N LYS A 73 7.61 -2.85 -6.26
CA LYS A 73 8.94 -3.24 -6.80
C LYS A 73 9.80 -2.03 -7.14
N TYR A 74 9.22 -1.02 -7.80
CA TYR A 74 9.93 0.20 -8.14
C TYR A 74 10.43 0.92 -6.88
N LEU A 75 9.55 1.10 -5.89
CA LEU A 75 9.89 1.75 -4.63
C LEU A 75 10.89 0.95 -3.80
N LEU A 76 10.93 -0.36 -3.92
CA LEU A 76 11.94 -1.20 -3.28
C LEU A 76 13.23 -1.36 -4.10
N GLY A 77 13.36 -0.67 -5.24
CA GLY A 77 14.55 -0.75 -6.09
C GLY A 77 14.73 -2.10 -6.80
N MET A 78 13.65 -2.88 -6.92
CA MET A 78 13.64 -4.19 -7.58
C MET A 78 13.33 -4.10 -9.09
N SER A 79 13.04 -2.90 -9.61
CA SER A 79 12.81 -2.68 -11.05
C SER A 79 14.03 -2.05 -11.71
N ASN A 80 14.56 -2.70 -12.76
CA ASN A 80 15.70 -2.22 -13.54
C ASN A 80 15.32 -1.29 -14.70
N ASN A 81 14.04 -0.97 -14.89
CA ASN A 81 13.58 -0.30 -16.10
C ASN A 81 13.06 1.12 -15.81
N HIS A 82 13.66 2.10 -16.48
CA HIS A 82 13.30 3.52 -16.53
C HIS A 82 11.93 3.75 -17.20
N GLN A 83 10.84 3.17 -16.67
CA GLN A 83 9.50 3.60 -17.05
C GLN A 83 8.97 4.58 -16.02
N PRO A 84 8.69 5.84 -16.41
CA PRO A 84 8.09 6.82 -15.51
C PRO A 84 6.68 6.33 -15.19
N TYR A 85 6.50 5.96 -13.92
CA TYR A 85 5.22 5.57 -13.34
C TYR A 85 4.36 6.82 -13.13
N PHE A 86 3.95 7.45 -14.23
CA PHE A 86 3.30 8.76 -14.25
C PHE A 86 1.80 8.70 -13.90
N SER A 87 1.20 7.52 -13.71
CA SER A 87 -0.25 7.39 -13.61
C SER A 87 -0.85 7.28 -12.19
N SER A 88 -0.06 7.07 -11.12
CA SER A 88 -0.64 6.64 -9.84
C SER A 88 -0.78 7.70 -8.75
N PHE A 89 -0.39 8.95 -9.00
CA PHE A 89 -0.63 10.01 -8.02
C PHE A 89 -2.14 10.21 -7.75
N TYR A 90 -3.03 9.69 -8.60
CA TYR A 90 -4.49 9.79 -8.46
C TYR A 90 -5.22 8.49 -8.08
N ASP A 91 -4.54 7.36 -7.91
CA ASP A 91 -5.20 6.07 -7.67
C ASP A 91 -5.81 5.93 -6.27
N CYS A 92 -5.36 6.71 -5.29
CA CYS A 92 -5.98 6.71 -3.96
C CYS A 92 -7.19 7.66 -3.85
N TYR A 93 -7.20 8.74 -4.64
CA TYR A 93 -8.19 9.81 -4.54
C TYR A 93 -9.44 9.58 -5.41
N SER A 94 -9.34 8.77 -6.47
CA SER A 94 -10.41 8.65 -7.48
C SER A 94 -11.69 7.94 -7.00
N SER A 95 -11.73 7.41 -5.77
CA SER A 95 -12.96 6.85 -5.19
C SER A 95 -13.93 7.91 -4.63
N GLN A 96 -13.59 9.21 -4.62
CA GLN A 96 -14.47 10.28 -4.12
C GLN A 96 -15.33 10.98 -5.20
N SER A 97 -15.08 10.81 -6.51
CA SER A 97 -15.80 11.57 -7.56
C SER A 97 -17.21 11.03 -7.91
N SER A 98 -17.83 10.23 -7.05
CA SER A 98 -19.17 9.65 -7.28
C SER A 98 -20.18 9.99 -6.18
N TYR A 99 -20.08 11.16 -5.54
CA TYR A 99 -21.18 11.75 -4.77
C TYR A 99 -21.30 13.23 -5.13
N SER A 100 -21.78 13.48 -6.35
CA SER A 100 -22.31 14.77 -6.78
C SER A 100 -23.42 14.50 -7.80
N ASN A 101 -24.61 14.26 -7.27
CA ASN A 101 -25.89 14.67 -7.87
C ASN A 101 -26.89 14.88 -6.73
#